data_AF-A0A257XPK6-F1
#
_entry.id   AF-A0A257XPK6-F1
#
_cell.length_a   1.000
_cell.length_b   1.000
_cell.length_c   1.000
_cell.angle_alpha   90.00
_cell.angle_beta   90.00
_cell.angle_gamma   90.00
#
_symmetry.space_group_name_H-M   'P 1'
#
loop_
_entity.id
_entity.type
_entity.pdbx_description
1 polymer ?
#
loop_
_entity_poly.entity_id
_entity_poly.type
_entity_poly.pdbx_seq_one_letter_code
_entity_poly.pdbx_strand_id
1 'polypeptide(L)'
;MIERDPWLAFARHTPARIALGRTGASLPTQEVLRFALAHAQARDAVHTPFDATEVATQVRALGFETVQIASAAPARDVYLRRPDLGRRLAEASRATLETSAHGPVDLALVVADGLSSA
;
A
#
# COMPACT_ATOMS: atom_id res chain seq x y z
N MET A 1 16.71 -32.74 -13.83
CA MET A 1 17.54 -32.47 -12.63
C MET A 1 17.67 -30.97 -12.50
N ILE A 2 17.34 -30.38 -11.36
CA ILE A 2 17.50 -28.94 -11.12
C ILE A 2 18.97 -28.69 -10.80
N GLU A 3 19.63 -27.81 -11.55
CA GLU A 3 21.02 -27.44 -11.30
C GLU A 3 21.08 -26.51 -10.07
N ARG A 4 21.86 -26.88 -9.05
CA ARG A 4 22.05 -26.06 -7.84
C ARG A 4 22.93 -24.86 -8.17
N ASP A 5 22.49 -23.68 -7.73
CA ASP A 5 23.21 -22.43 -7.98
C ASP A 5 24.33 -22.23 -6.92
N PRO A 6 25.60 -22.07 -7.35
CA PRO A 6 26.72 -21.90 -6.41
C PRO A 6 26.62 -20.60 -5.58
N TRP A 7 25.77 -19.65 -6.00
CA TRP A 7 25.55 -18.39 -5.32
C TRP A 7 24.46 -18.44 -4.26
N LEU A 8 23.88 -19.61 -3.97
CA LEU A 8 22.77 -19.76 -3.02
C LEU A 8 23.08 -19.15 -1.64
N ALA A 9 24.33 -19.24 -1.18
CA ALA A 9 24.75 -18.65 0.09
C ALA A 9 24.55 -17.13 0.16
N PHE A 10 24.54 -16.43 -0.98
CA PHE A 10 24.34 -14.98 -1.04
C PHE A 10 22.87 -14.56 -0.97
N ALA A 11 21.93 -15.47 -1.27
CA ALA A 11 20.51 -15.16 -1.26
C ALA A 11 20.01 -14.67 0.12
N ARG A 12 20.66 -15.09 1.23
CA ARG A 12 20.32 -14.60 2.58
C ARG A 12 20.56 -13.11 2.80
N HIS A 13 21.35 -12.47 1.94
CA HIS A 13 21.72 -11.05 2.09
C HIS A 13 20.82 -10.11 1.28
N THR A 14 19.80 -10.64 0.59
CA THR A 14 18.90 -9.81 -0.22
C THR A 14 17.51 -10.44 -0.31
N PRO A 15 16.43 -9.63 -0.31
CA PRO A 15 15.10 -10.12 -0.64
C PRO A 15 14.94 -10.44 -2.14
N ALA A 16 15.90 -10.05 -2.99
CA ALA A 16 15.87 -10.35 -4.41
C ALA A 16 15.92 -11.87 -4.68
N ARG A 17 15.16 -12.31 -5.68
CA ARG A 17 15.05 -13.71 -6.07
C ARG A 17 16.27 -14.15 -6.91
N ILE A 18 17.43 -14.23 -6.27
CA ILE A 18 18.69 -14.68 -6.89
C ILE A 18 18.97 -16.15 -6.59
N ALA A 19 19.91 -16.75 -7.32
CA ALA A 19 20.40 -18.10 -7.09
C ALA A 19 19.31 -19.19 -7.08
N LEU A 20 18.30 -19.04 -7.95
CA LEU A 20 17.11 -19.89 -8.01
C LEU A 20 17.34 -21.26 -8.66
N GLY A 21 18.53 -21.49 -9.22
CA GLY A 21 18.81 -22.64 -10.07
C GLY A 21 18.12 -22.55 -11.44
N ARG A 22 18.23 -23.62 -12.23
CA ARG A 22 17.66 -23.69 -13.58
C ARG A 22 17.31 -25.11 -14.01
N THR A 23 16.41 -25.21 -14.99
CA THR A 23 16.13 -26.43 -15.76
C THR A 23 16.36 -26.10 -17.23
N GLY A 24 17.54 -26.45 -17.76
CA GLY A 24 17.99 -25.98 -19.08
C GLY A 24 18.15 -24.46 -19.09
N ALA A 25 17.50 -23.79 -20.04
CA ALA A 25 17.48 -22.32 -20.15
C ALA A 25 16.35 -21.65 -19.36
N SER A 26 15.58 -22.41 -18.57
CA SER A 26 14.35 -21.93 -17.90
C SER A 26 14.44 -22.01 -16.37
N LEU A 27 13.55 -21.27 -15.69
CA LEU A 27 13.36 -21.39 -14.25
C LEU A 27 12.79 -22.76 -13.85
N PRO A 28 13.14 -23.28 -12.66
CA PRO A 28 12.44 -24.42 -12.10
C PRO A 28 10.95 -24.14 -11.91
N THR A 29 10.09 -25.14 -12.11
CA THR A 29 8.63 -24.99 -11.99
C THR A 29 8.20 -24.42 -10.63
N GLN A 30 8.84 -24.84 -9.55
CA GLN A 30 8.56 -24.33 -8.21
C GLN A 30 8.75 -22.81 -8.11
N GLU A 31 9.74 -22.26 -8.81
CA GLU A 31 10.03 -20.84 -8.81
C GLU A 31 9.03 -20.04 -9.63
N VAL A 32 8.57 -20.61 -10.75
CA VAL A 32 7.46 -20.07 -11.53
C VAL A 32 6.18 -20.01 -10.68
N LEU A 33 5.84 -21.09 -9.97
CA LEU A 33 4.67 -21.13 -9.09
C LEU A 33 4.79 -20.15 -7.92
N ARG A 34 5.97 -20.06 -7.29
CA ARG A 34 6.24 -19.10 -6.22
C ARG A 34 6.14 -17.64 -6.70
N PHE A 35 6.51 -17.37 -7.94
CA PHE A 35 6.32 -16.05 -8.55
C PHE A 35 4.85 -15.76 -8.81
N ALA A 36 4.12 -16.71 -9.41
CA ALA A 36 2.69 -16.57 -9.69
C ALA A 36 1.87 -16.30 -8.42
N LEU A 37 2.14 -17.03 -7.33
CA LEU A 37 1.50 -16.81 -6.04
C LEU A 37 1.77 -15.40 -5.51
N ALA A 38 3.03 -14.98 -5.49
CA ALA A 38 3.39 -13.64 -5.02
C ALA A 38 2.76 -12.54 -5.88
N HIS A 39 2.63 -12.77 -7.19
CA HIS A 39 1.96 -11.84 -8.08
C HIS A 39 0.44 -11.75 -7.80
N ALA A 40 -0.21 -12.89 -7.53
CA ALA A 40 -1.61 -12.90 -7.14
C ALA A 40 -1.83 -12.13 -5.83
N GLN A 41 -1.01 -12.41 -4.81
CA GLN A 41 -1.04 -11.70 -3.52
C GLN A 41 -0.81 -10.19 -3.68
N ALA A 42 0.14 -9.79 -4.53
CA ALA A 42 0.40 -8.38 -4.80
C ALA A 42 -0.79 -7.68 -5.47
N ARG A 43 -1.53 -8.37 -6.34
CA ARG A 43 -2.75 -7.83 -6.96
C ARG A 43 -3.86 -7.67 -5.93
N ASP A 44 -4.05 -8.65 -5.05
CA ASP A 44 -5.04 -8.57 -3.98
C ASP A 44 -4.73 -7.40 -3.03
N ALA A 45 -3.45 -7.21 -2.68
CA ALA A 45 -2.99 -6.12 -1.80
C ALA A 45 -3.34 -4.72 -2.33
N VAL A 46 -3.35 -4.51 -3.65
CA VAL A 46 -3.75 -3.23 -4.26
C VAL A 46 -5.24 -2.91 -4.01
N HIS A 47 -6.05 -3.93 -3.75
CA HIS A 47 -7.49 -3.81 -3.51
C HIS A 47 -7.87 -3.93 -2.02
N THR A 48 -6.91 -4.16 -1.12
CA THR A 48 -7.16 -4.20 0.32
C THR A 48 -7.78 -2.86 0.79
N PRO A 49 -8.92 -2.87 1.49
CA PRO A 49 -9.49 -1.64 2.02
C PRO A 49 -8.64 -1.11 3.17
N PHE A 50 -8.51 0.22 3.25
CA PHE A 50 -7.87 0.88 4.39
C PHE A 50 -8.92 1.17 5.47
N ASP A 51 -8.70 0.67 6.68
CA ASP A 51 -9.58 0.95 7.82
C ASP A 51 -9.23 2.31 8.45
N ALA A 52 -9.72 3.38 7.82
CA ALA A 52 -9.54 4.73 8.32
C ALA A 52 -10.20 4.93 9.71
N THR A 53 -11.19 4.12 10.08
CA THR A 53 -11.91 4.24 11.35
C THR A 53 -11.10 3.66 12.49
N GLU A 54 -10.50 2.48 12.28
CA GLU A 54 -9.59 1.88 13.24
C GLU A 54 -8.39 2.80 13.50
N VAL A 55 -7.74 3.28 12.43
CA VAL A 55 -6.59 4.21 12.55
C VAL A 55 -7.00 5.47 13.32
N ALA A 56 -8.12 6.10 12.97
CA ALA A 56 -8.58 7.29 13.66
C ALA A 56 -8.88 7.02 15.14
N THR A 57 -9.43 5.85 15.46
CA THR A 57 -9.71 5.45 16.86
C THR A 57 -8.42 5.29 17.65
N GLN A 58 -7.42 4.63 17.09
CA GLN A 58 -6.12 4.43 17.73
C GLN A 58 -5.37 5.76 17.94
N VAL A 59 -5.40 6.67 16.95
CA VAL A 59 -4.76 7.99 17.07
C VAL A 59 -5.46 8.84 18.14
N ARG A 60 -6.80 8.82 18.20
CA ARG A 60 -7.54 9.50 19.27
C ARG A 60 -7.24 8.91 20.65
N ALA A 61 -7.03 7.61 20.76
CA ALA A 61 -6.63 6.97 22.01
C ALA A 61 -5.23 7.43 22.51
N LEU A 62 -4.38 7.92 21.61
CA LEU A 62 -3.11 8.58 21.95
C LEU A 62 -3.28 10.05 22.39
N GLY A 63 -4.51 10.58 22.39
CA GLY A 63 -4.83 11.96 22.79
C GLY A 63 -4.75 12.98 21.67
N PHE A 64 -4.63 12.57 20.40
CA PHE A 64 -4.58 13.48 19.26
C PHE A 64 -5.96 13.67 18.63
N GLU A 65 -6.33 14.92 18.38
CA GLU A 65 -7.50 15.24 17.57
C GLU A 65 -7.32 14.65 16.16
N THR A 66 -8.36 13.99 15.66
CA THR A 66 -8.31 13.31 14.36
C THR A 66 -9.57 13.57 13.56
N VAL A 67 -9.39 14.19 12.41
CA VAL A 67 -10.45 14.49 11.44
C VAL A 67 -10.34 13.50 10.29
N GLN A 68 -11.42 12.77 10.01
CA GLN A 68 -11.50 11.89 8.85
C GLN A 68 -12.00 12.67 7.64
N ILE A 69 -11.28 12.53 6.53
CA ILE A 69 -11.57 13.21 5.27
C ILE A 69 -11.38 12.26 4.09
N ALA A 70 -12.02 12.59 2.97
CA ALA A 70 -11.94 11.84 1.73
C ALA A 70 -11.39 12.73 0.60
N SER A 71 -10.69 12.08 -0.33
CA SER A 71 -10.36 12.69 -1.61
C SER A 71 -11.61 12.87 -2.49
N ALA A 72 -11.49 13.59 -3.59
CA ALA A 72 -12.54 13.71 -4.59
C ALA A 72 -12.73 12.43 -5.41
N ALA A 73 -11.90 11.39 -5.21
CA ALA A 73 -12.11 10.07 -5.77
C ALA A 73 -13.03 9.25 -4.83
N PRO A 74 -14.29 8.96 -5.23
CA PRO A 74 -15.27 8.34 -4.33
C PRO A 74 -15.04 6.83 -4.12
N ALA A 75 -14.20 6.22 -4.95
CA ALA A 75 -13.93 4.79 -4.91
C ALA A 75 -12.51 4.47 -5.41
N ARG A 76 -12.00 3.30 -5.03
CA ARG A 76 -10.62 2.85 -5.32
C ARG A 76 -10.33 2.75 -6.82
N ASP A 77 -11.27 2.27 -7.62
CA ASP A 77 -11.13 2.18 -9.07
C ASP A 77 -10.99 3.55 -9.73
N VAL A 78 -11.73 4.55 -9.24
CA VAL A 78 -11.60 5.95 -9.66
C VAL A 78 -10.25 6.50 -9.24
N TYR A 79 -9.83 6.27 -8.00
CA TYR A 79 -8.53 6.72 -7.49
C TYR A 79 -7.36 6.21 -8.34
N LEU A 80 -7.38 4.94 -8.74
CA LEU A 80 -6.34 4.32 -9.58
C LEU A 80 -6.28 4.88 -11.01
N ARG A 81 -7.39 5.43 -11.53
CA ARG A 81 -7.49 5.94 -12.91
C ARG A 81 -7.44 7.47 -13.00
N ARG A 82 -7.74 8.17 -11.90
CA ARG A 82 -7.90 9.63 -11.84
C ARG A 82 -7.02 10.23 -10.73
N PRO A 83 -5.70 10.31 -10.96
CA PRO A 83 -4.78 10.90 -9.99
C PRO A 83 -5.08 12.37 -9.68
N ASP A 84 -5.77 13.07 -10.59
CA ASP A 84 -6.25 14.43 -10.38
C ASP A 84 -7.32 14.53 -9.28
N LEU A 85 -8.20 13.54 -9.17
CA LEU A 85 -9.21 13.46 -8.12
C LEU A 85 -8.61 13.02 -6.78
N GLY A 86 -7.64 12.11 -6.81
CA GLY A 86 -6.90 11.67 -5.61
C GLY A 86 -6.06 12.78 -4.96
N ARG A 87 -5.69 13.81 -5.72
CA ARG A 87 -4.93 15.00 -5.25
C ARG A 87 -5.82 16.16 -4.79
N ARG A 88 -7.14 15.97 -4.76
CA ARG A 88 -8.12 16.97 -4.33
C ARG A 88 -8.98 16.39 -3.22
N LEU A 89 -9.42 17.22 -2.29
CA LEU A 89 -10.41 16.82 -1.30
C LEU A 89 -11.82 16.82 -1.91
N ALA A 90 -12.69 15.95 -1.42
CA ALA A 90 -14.12 16.07 -1.67
C ALA A 90 -14.64 17.36 -1.01
N GLU A 91 -15.66 17.97 -1.62
CA GLU A 91 -16.19 19.25 -1.14
C GLU A 91 -16.68 19.18 0.32
N ALA A 92 -17.36 18.08 0.69
CA ALA A 92 -17.81 17.85 2.06
C ALA A 92 -16.64 17.72 3.06
N SER A 93 -15.54 17.10 2.64
CA SER A 93 -14.34 16.94 3.47
C SER A 93 -13.58 18.25 3.64
N ARG A 94 -13.57 19.10 2.60
CA ARG A 94 -13.04 20.45 2.68
C ARG A 94 -13.82 21.29 3.70
N ALA A 95 -15.16 21.30 3.61
CA ALA A 95 -16.01 21.99 4.56
C ALA A 95 -15.79 21.48 6.00
N THR A 96 -15.66 20.16 6.17
CA THR A 96 -15.37 19.55 7.48
C THR A 96 -14.05 20.08 8.06
N LEU A 97 -12.98 20.13 7.28
CA LEU A 97 -11.70 20.67 7.73
C LEU A 97 -11.78 22.15 8.11
N GLU A 98 -12.43 22.96 7.28
CA GLU A 98 -12.62 24.39 7.54
C GLU A 98 -13.39 24.61 8.85
N THR A 99 -14.40 23.78 9.16
CA THR A 99 -15.12 23.85 10.44
C THR A 99 -14.34 23.33 11.64
N SER A 100 -13.38 22.42 11.44
CA SER A 100 -12.57 21.84 12.51
C SER A 100 -11.33 22.68 12.87
N ALA A 101 -11.05 23.73 12.11
CA ALA A 101 -9.85 24.53 12.30
C ALA A 101 -10.00 25.46 13.51
N HIS A 102 -9.27 25.17 14.60
CA HIS A 102 -9.30 25.96 15.84
C HIS A 102 -8.25 27.09 15.89
N GLY A 103 -7.60 27.39 14.77
CA GLY A 103 -6.53 28.39 14.68
C GLY A 103 -5.36 27.92 13.81
N PRO A 104 -4.23 28.64 13.81
CA PRO A 104 -3.03 28.23 13.10
C PRO A 104 -2.50 26.90 13.68
N VAL A 105 -2.10 26.00 12.79
CA VAL A 105 -1.51 24.69 13.12
C VAL A 105 -0.05 24.69 12.69
N ASP A 106 0.87 24.44 13.63
CA ASP A 106 2.31 24.38 13.33
C ASP A 106 2.70 23.10 12.57
N LEU A 107 2.01 21.99 12.85
CA LEU A 107 2.25 20.69 12.21
C LEU A 107 0.94 19.92 12.01
N ALA A 108 0.69 19.51 10.77
CA ALA A 108 -0.39 18.59 10.43
C ALA A 108 0.19 17.27 9.92
N LEU A 109 -0.26 16.15 10.51
CA LEU A 109 0.09 14.80 10.05
C LEU A 109 -1.11 14.23 9.27
N VAL A 110 -0.84 13.74 8.06
CA VAL A 110 -1.87 13.15 7.19
C VAL A 110 -1.53 11.69 6.96
N VAL A 111 -2.49 10.81 7.25
CA VAL A 111 -2.42 9.38 6.98
C VAL A 111 -3.46 9.03 5.93
N ALA A 112 -3.06 8.34 4.87
CA ALA A 112 -3.92 7.92 3.77
C ALA A 112 -3.48 6.55 3.25
N ASP A 113 -4.42 5.86 2.59
CA ASP A 113 -4.23 4.52 2.01
C ASP A 113 -3.29 4.49 0.80
N GLY A 114 -3.30 5.55 -0.01
CA GLY A 114 -2.46 5.65 -1.20
C GLY A 114 -2.66 4.48 -2.16
N LEU A 115 -1.55 3.86 -2.61
CA LEU A 115 -1.58 2.73 -3.54
C LEU A 115 -1.49 1.36 -2.84
N SER A 116 -1.21 1.32 -1.53
CA SER A 116 -1.02 0.09 -0.76
C SER A 116 -1.40 0.31 0.70
N SER A 117 -2.39 -0.47 1.14
CA SER A 117 -3.01 -0.44 2.48
C SER A 117 -2.86 -1.77 3.22
N ALA A 118 -2.26 -2.76 2.57
CA ALA A 118 -1.91 -4.07 3.13
C ALA A 118 -0.68 -4.01 4.03
#